data_AF-A0A7X1JDM2-F1
#
_entry.id   AF-A0A7X1JDM2-F1
#
_cell.length_a   1.000
_cell.length_b   1.000
_cell.length_c   1.000
_cell.angle_alpha   90.00
_cell.angle_beta   90.00
_cell.angle_gamma   90.00
#
_symmetry.space_group_name_H-M   'P 1'
#
loop_
_entity.id
_entity.type
_entity.pdbx_description
1 polymer ?
#
loop_
_entity_poly.entity_id
_entity_poly.type
_entity_poly.pdbx_seq_one_letter_code
_entity_poly.pdbx_strand_id
1 'polypeptide(L)'
;RHHQRGGDRRPGTRGGVFRQKITDADRILATVLSQRNLCNQQTLADLFGVSRGTIRNAIEDVRPLLDQDTYVPRLADQRFAAAADVLTSVTEDSETPS
;
A
#
# COMPACT_ATOMS: atom_id res chain seq x y z
N ARG A 1 27.72 0.26 -32.74
CA ARG A 1 26.46 -0.14 -33.42
C ARG A 1 25.54 -0.71 -32.34
N HIS A 2 24.56 0.07 -31.87
CA HIS A 2 23.70 -0.30 -30.73
C HIS A 2 22.51 -1.14 -31.22
N HIS A 3 22.39 -2.38 -30.72
CA HIS A 3 21.23 -3.24 -30.98
C HIS A 3 20.09 -2.87 -30.01
N GLN A 4 19.06 -2.22 -30.53
CA GLN A 4 17.79 -1.99 -29.85
C GLN A 4 17.08 -3.34 -29.64
N ARG A 5 16.90 -3.77 -28.39
CA ARG A 5 15.92 -4.81 -28.04
C ARG A 5 14.55 -4.17 -27.89
N GLY A 6 13.87 -3.94 -29.02
CA GLY A 6 12.42 -3.76 -29.06
C GLY A 6 11.77 -5.13 -28.92
N GLY A 7 11.44 -5.53 -27.69
CA GLY A 7 10.58 -6.69 -27.45
C GLY A 7 9.13 -6.30 -27.70
N ASP A 8 8.46 -7.07 -28.57
CA ASP A 8 7.07 -6.86 -28.99
C ASP A 8 6.12 -6.63 -27.81
N ARG A 9 5.50 -5.45 -27.79
CA ARG A 9 4.39 -5.15 -26.89
C ARG A 9 3.18 -5.96 -27.36
N ARG A 10 2.82 -7.01 -26.62
CA ARG A 10 1.56 -7.72 -26.85
C ARG A 10 0.39 -6.75 -26.59
N PRO A 11 -0.50 -6.52 -27.55
CA PRO A 11 -1.67 -5.67 -27.36
C PRO A 11 -2.71 -6.45 -26.58
N GLY A 12 -2.70 -6.30 -25.25
CA GLY A 12 -3.77 -6.79 -24.38
C GLY A 12 -4.94 -5.81 -24.38
N THR A 13 -5.97 -6.12 -25.17
CA THR A 13 -7.39 -5.80 -24.97
C THR A 13 -7.74 -4.42 -24.40
N ARG A 14 -8.10 -3.50 -25.30
CA ARG A 14 -8.80 -2.25 -25.00
C ARG A 14 -10.22 -2.58 -24.50
N GLY A 15 -10.44 -2.57 -23.18
CA GLY A 15 -11.78 -2.88 -22.64
C GLY A 15 -11.88 -3.11 -21.14
N GLY A 16 -11.13 -2.39 -20.30
CA GLY A 16 -11.34 -2.44 -18.86
C GLY A 16 -10.93 -1.10 -18.26
N VAL A 17 -11.77 -0.54 -17.41
CA VAL A 17 -11.35 0.48 -16.43
C VAL A 17 -10.01 0.00 -15.91
N PHE A 18 -8.94 0.79 -16.09
CA PHE A 18 -7.70 0.54 -15.36
C PHE A 18 -8.12 0.65 -13.90
N ARG A 19 -8.45 -0.50 -13.29
CA ARG A 19 -8.74 -0.62 -11.88
C ARG A 19 -7.44 -0.15 -11.27
N GLN A 20 -7.38 1.12 -10.85
CA GLN A 20 -6.23 1.60 -10.11
C GLN A 20 -6.09 0.58 -9.01
N LYS A 21 -5.00 -0.20 -9.04
CA LYS A 21 -4.87 -1.38 -8.17
C LYS A 21 -4.91 -0.99 -6.69
N ILE A 22 -4.79 0.30 -6.41
CA ILE A 22 -4.92 0.95 -5.12
C ILE A 22 -5.92 2.11 -5.27
N THR A 23 -6.97 2.12 -4.46
CA THR A 23 -7.94 3.22 -4.38
C THR A 23 -7.36 4.39 -3.58
N ASP A 24 -7.97 5.58 -3.63
CA ASP A 24 -7.52 6.71 -2.80
C ASP A 24 -7.60 6.37 -1.30
N ALA A 25 -8.61 5.62 -0.88
CA ALA A 25 -8.74 5.10 0.48
C ALA A 25 -7.56 4.18 0.86
N ASP A 26 -7.16 3.27 -0.02
CA ASP A 26 -6.01 2.38 0.22
C ASP A 26 -4.69 3.16 0.29
N ARG A 27 -4.53 4.21 -0.53
CA ARG A 27 -3.34 5.09 -0.49
C ARG A 27 -3.25 5.83 0.85
N ILE A 28 -4.39 6.34 1.34
CA ILE A 28 -4.48 6.97 2.66
C ILE A 28 -4.14 5.97 3.75
N LEU A 29 -4.77 4.79 3.73
CA LEU A 29 -4.52 3.74 4.72
C LEU A 29 -3.06 3.31 4.73
N ALA A 30 -2.46 3.03 3.58
CA ALA A 30 -1.04 2.67 3.45
C ALA A 30 -0.11 3.74 4.03
N THR A 31 -0.44 5.02 3.82
CA THR A 31 0.35 6.15 4.33
C THR A 31 0.26 6.25 5.85
N VAL A 32 -0.94 6.13 6.43
CA VAL A 32 -1.14 6.12 7.88
C VAL A 32 -0.41 4.93 8.53
N LEU A 33 -0.53 3.73 7.96
CA LEU A 33 0.18 2.54 8.46
C LEU A 33 1.71 2.71 8.41
N SER A 34 2.23 3.34 7.35
CA SER A 34 3.66 3.65 7.22
C SER A 34 4.11 4.69 8.26
N GLN A 35 3.32 5.76 8.49
CA GLN A 35 3.64 6.79 9.49
C GLN A 35 3.63 6.21 10.92
N ARG A 36 2.73 5.26 11.21
CA ARG A 36 2.69 4.54 12.49
C ARG A 36 3.81 3.51 12.68
N ASN A 37 4.63 3.29 11.65
CA ASN A 37 5.70 2.28 11.64
C ASN A 37 5.19 0.84 11.85
N LEU A 38 3.93 0.57 11.49
CA LEU A 38 3.25 -0.74 11.65
C LEU A 38 3.77 -1.79 10.67
N CYS A 39 4.16 -1.38 9.47
CA CYS A 39 4.56 -2.26 8.38
C CYS A 39 5.68 -1.62 7.57
N ASN A 40 6.50 -2.45 6.92
CA ASN A 40 7.44 -1.96 5.92
C ASN A 40 6.73 -1.83 4.54
N GLN A 41 7.34 -1.10 3.60
CA GLN A 41 6.75 -0.86 2.27
C GLN A 41 6.49 -2.15 1.47
N GLN A 42 7.28 -3.22 1.69
CA GLN A 42 7.08 -4.50 1.02
C GLN A 42 5.85 -5.21 1.59
N THR A 43 5.71 -5.25 2.91
CA THR A 43 4.52 -5.78 3.60
C THR A 43 3.24 -5.04 3.17
N LEU A 44 3.30 -3.72 3.02
CA LEU A 44 2.19 -2.93 2.49
C LEU A 44 1.88 -3.30 1.03
N ALA A 45 2.90 -3.48 0.19
CA ALA A 45 2.71 -3.86 -1.21
C ALA A 45 2.00 -5.22 -1.32
N ASP A 46 2.40 -6.17 -0.48
CA ASP A 46 1.80 -7.49 -0.40
C ASP A 46 0.35 -7.41 0.13
N LEU A 47 0.08 -6.60 1.16
CA LEU A 47 -1.26 -6.39 1.74
C LEU A 47 -2.27 -5.83 0.73
N PHE A 48 -1.84 -4.87 -0.09
CA PHE A 48 -2.69 -4.23 -1.11
C PHE A 48 -2.61 -4.91 -2.48
N GLY A 49 -1.80 -5.97 -2.64
CA GLY A 49 -1.63 -6.66 -3.93
C GLY A 49 -1.04 -5.77 -5.04
N VAL A 50 -0.22 -4.79 -4.67
CA VAL A 50 0.39 -3.81 -5.58
C VAL A 50 1.92 -3.89 -5.58
N SER A 51 2.57 -3.09 -6.41
CA SER A 51 4.04 -3.02 -6.41
C SER A 51 4.55 -2.13 -5.28
N ARG A 52 5.76 -2.40 -4.78
CA ARG A 52 6.44 -1.52 -3.82
C ARG A 52 6.59 -0.09 -4.33
N GLY A 53 6.82 0.10 -5.64
CA GLY A 53 6.87 1.43 -6.26
C GLY A 53 5.54 2.17 -6.20
N THR A 54 4.42 1.45 -6.34
CA THR A 54 3.06 2.00 -6.18
C THR A 54 2.83 2.48 -4.75
N ILE A 55 3.25 1.71 -3.74
CA ILE A 55 3.18 2.12 -2.33
C ILE A 55 4.03 3.35 -2.07
N ARG A 56 5.27 3.38 -2.57
CA ARG A 56 6.16 4.53 -2.41
C ARG A 56 5.52 5.81 -2.96
N ASN A 57 5.00 5.75 -4.18
CA ASN A 57 4.33 6.91 -4.80
C ASN A 57 3.08 7.32 -4.02
N ALA A 58 2.25 6.36 -3.59
CA ALA A 58 1.08 6.64 -2.77
C ALA A 58 1.45 7.39 -1.47
N ILE A 59 2.52 6.96 -0.79
CA ILE A 59 3.01 7.62 0.43
C ILE A 59 3.51 9.04 0.11
N GLU A 60 4.28 9.21 -0.96
CA GLU A 60 4.80 10.54 -1.35
C GLU A 60 3.67 11.52 -1.73
N ASP A 61 2.62 11.02 -2.38
CA ASP A 61 1.46 11.81 -2.78
C ASP A 61 0.60 12.23 -1.56
N VAL A 62 0.35 11.31 -0.63
CA VAL A 62 -0.62 11.51 0.45
C VAL A 62 -0.01 12.11 1.72
N ARG A 63 1.24 11.78 2.04
CA ARG A 63 1.92 12.28 3.24
C ARG A 63 1.83 13.80 3.43
N PRO A 64 2.11 14.66 2.42
CA PRO A 64 2.01 16.11 2.62
C PRO A 64 0.58 16.57 2.91
N LEU A 65 -0.45 15.85 2.46
CA LEU A 65 -1.85 16.17 2.74
C LEU A 65 -2.19 15.88 4.21
N LEU A 66 -1.74 14.73 4.73
CA LEU A 66 -1.93 14.36 6.14
C LEU A 66 -1.15 15.27 7.10
N ASP A 67 0.06 15.67 6.71
CA ASP A 67 0.90 16.57 7.49
C ASP A 67 0.29 17.98 7.59
N GLN A 68 -0.45 18.43 6.57
CA GLN A 68 -1.18 19.72 6.57
C GLN A 68 -2.38 19.70 7.52
N ASP A 69 -3.08 18.58 7.64
CA ASP A 69 -4.27 18.45 8.50
C ASP A 69 -3.94 18.19 9.99
N THR A 70 -2.66 18.27 10.39
CA THR A 70 -2.19 17.97 11.77
C THR A 70 -2.63 16.59 12.26
N TYR A 71 -2.83 15.63 11.36
CA TYR A 71 -3.05 14.25 11.76
C TYR A 71 -1.70 13.62 12.09
N VAL A 72 -1.37 13.54 13.38
CA VAL A 72 -0.18 12.82 13.86
C VAL A 72 -0.60 11.42 14.28
N PRO A 73 -0.35 10.38 13.47
CA PRO A 73 -0.70 9.02 13.85
C PRO A 73 0.16 8.61 15.04
N ARG A 74 -0.45 8.06 16.09
CA ARG A 74 0.29 7.46 17.22
C ARG A 74 1.15 6.31 16.70
N LEU A 75 2.43 6.29 17.07
CA LEU A 75 3.32 5.17 16.81
C LEU A 75 2.72 3.87 17.34
N ALA A 76 2.86 2.80 16.58
CA ALA A 76 2.36 1.51 17.01
C ALA A 76 3.28 0.85 18.04
N ASP A 77 2.66 0.17 19.01
CA ASP A 77 3.36 -0.60 20.04
C ASP A 77 3.95 -1.91 19.47
N GLN A 78 3.39 -2.41 18.36
CA GLN A 78 3.84 -3.63 17.67
C GLN A 78 3.97 -3.39 16.16
N ARG A 79 4.97 -4.03 15.54
CA ARG A 79 5.24 -3.96 14.10
C ARG A 79 5.11 -5.34 13.47
N PHE A 80 4.48 -5.39 12.29
CA PHE A 80 4.25 -6.61 11.53
C PHE A 80 5.27 -6.76 10.39
N ALA A 81 5.75 -7.98 10.19
CA ALA A 81 6.72 -8.31 9.14
C ALA A 81 6.04 -8.89 7.89
N ALA A 82 4.92 -9.59 8.04
CA ALA A 82 4.16 -10.17 6.94
C ALA A 82 2.71 -9.64 6.90
N ALA A 83 2.14 -9.61 5.69
CA ALA A 83 0.74 -9.20 5.52
C ALA A 83 -0.23 -10.16 6.20
N ALA A 84 0.12 -11.46 6.27
CA ALA A 84 -0.66 -12.46 6.98
C ALA A 84 -0.82 -12.12 8.48
N ASP A 85 0.27 -11.70 9.15
CA ASP A 85 0.23 -11.32 10.56
C ASP A 85 -0.73 -10.14 10.81
N VAL A 86 -0.76 -9.18 9.89
CA VAL A 86 -1.70 -8.04 9.94
C VAL A 86 -3.13 -8.54 9.86
N LEU A 87 -3.43 -9.41 8.89
CA LEU A 87 -4.78 -9.93 8.71
C LEU A 87 -5.23 -10.78 9.91
N THR A 88 -4.34 -11.60 10.47
CA THR A 88 -4.62 -12.39 11.69
C THR A 88 -4.89 -11.49 12.89
N SER A 89 -4.13 -10.41 13.08
CA SER A 89 -4.37 -9.49 14.20
C SER A 89 -5.75 -8.83 14.17
N VAL A 90 -6.26 -8.51 12.97
CA VAL A 90 -7.60 -7.92 12.82
C VAL A 90 -8.70 -8.94 13.11
N THR A 91 -8.46 -10.23 12.80
CA THR A 91 -9.41 -11.30 13.14
C THR A 91 -9.44 -11.60 14.64
N GLU A 92 -8.31 -11.47 15.35
CA GLU A 92 -8.25 -11.67 16.80
C GLU A 92 -8.89 -10.52 17.58
N ASP A 93 -8.73 -9.27 17.13
CA ASP A 93 -9.35 -8.09 17.76
C ASP A 93 -10.88 -8.11 17.64
N SER A 94 -11.40 -8.63 16.52
CA SER A 94 -12.85 -8.75 16.26
C SER A 94 -13.53 -9.94 16.95
N GLU A 95 -12.77 -10.85 17.58
CA GLU A 95 -13.28 -12.00 18.33
C GLU A 95 -13.44 -11.71 19.85
N THR A 96 -13.39 -10.44 20.24
CA THR A 96 -13.84 -10.02 21.58
C THR A 96 -15.25 -9.43 21.55
N PRO A 97 -16.32 -10.25 21.55
CA PRO A 97 -17.64 -9.78 21.93
C PRO A 97 -17.67 -9.65 23.47
N SER A 98 -17.97 -8.46 23.98
CA SER A 98 -18.58 -8.32 25.31
C SER A 98 -20.07 -8.54 25.24
#